data_AF-A0A3D1MDC4-F1
#
_entry.id   AF-A0A3D1MDC4-F1
#
_cell.length_a   1.000
_cell.length_b   1.000
_cell.length_c   1.000
_cell.angle_alpha   90.00
_cell.angle_beta   90.00
_cell.angle_gamma   90.00
#
_symmetry.space_group_name_H-M   'P 1'
#
loop_
_entity.id
_entity.type
_entity.pdbx_description
1 polymer ?
#
loop_
_entity_poly.entity_id
_entity_poly.type
_entity_poly.pdbx_seq_one_letter_code
_entity_poly.pdbx_strand_id
1 'polypeptide(L)'
;MIEFLKTHAALKSALFALSFTIFLCTFTSCEEEEPQGPSSSYHVTYTWDGEADYIITYWLQSEEQQHLSLSTGSASSQGSYTSPIINHSNDLDLLVKTAIQFSNDNCANVEMVIYRDSAEVLRKDYVMGNPDNQNCTGDNFRQATYTP
;
A
#
# COMPACT_ATOMS: atom_id res chain seq x y z
N MET A 1 -36.85 -37.29 54.32
CA MET A 1 -35.84 -36.32 53.82
C MET A 1 -36.04 -36.20 52.33
N ILE A 2 -36.63 -35.07 51.93
CA ILE A 2 -36.40 -34.31 50.69
C ILE A 2 -36.60 -35.11 49.39
N GLU A 3 -37.81 -35.10 48.83
CA GLU A 3 -38.30 -34.12 47.82
C GLU A 3 -37.55 -34.21 46.48
N PHE A 4 -38.27 -34.57 45.43
CA PHE A 4 -38.75 -33.64 44.38
C PHE A 4 -39.36 -34.53 43.28
N LEU A 5 -40.67 -34.83 43.32
CA LEU A 5 -41.71 -34.07 42.63
C LEU A 5 -41.28 -33.54 41.25
N LYS A 6 -42.04 -33.71 40.18
CA LYS A 6 -43.23 -34.50 39.89
C LYS A 6 -43.45 -34.29 38.40
N THR A 7 -43.79 -35.38 37.71
CA THR A 7 -44.81 -35.49 36.65
C THR A 7 -44.92 -34.37 35.61
N HIS A 8 -44.62 -34.66 34.35
CA HIS A 8 -45.62 -35.07 33.32
C HIS A 8 -46.59 -33.92 32.99
N ALA A 9 -46.92 -33.59 31.75
CA ALA A 9 -47.20 -34.49 30.65
C ALA A 9 -47.39 -33.64 29.38
N ALA A 10 -47.29 -34.35 28.25
CA ALA A 10 -48.16 -34.25 27.08
C ALA A 10 -48.27 -32.89 26.36
N LEU A 11 -47.69 -32.75 25.16
CA LEU A 11 -48.24 -33.22 23.87
C LEU A 11 -49.37 -32.31 23.33
N LYS A 12 -49.15 -31.86 22.09
CA LYS A 12 -50.10 -31.43 21.03
C LYS A 12 -50.16 -29.92 20.71
N SER A 13 -49.50 -29.62 19.59
CA SER A 13 -50.09 -29.09 18.34
C SER A 13 -51.19 -28.03 18.42
N ALA A 14 -50.93 -26.84 17.88
CA ALA A 14 -51.84 -26.13 16.96
C ALA A 14 -51.14 -24.91 16.32
N LEU A 15 -51.32 -24.79 15.01
CA LEU A 15 -50.93 -23.66 14.16
C LEU A 15 -51.80 -22.40 14.40
N PHE A 16 -51.34 -21.27 13.83
CA PHE A 16 -52.03 -19.99 13.54
C PHE A 16 -52.17 -19.06 14.77
N ALA A 17 -51.91 -17.75 14.72
CA ALA A 17 -51.88 -16.81 13.61
C ALA A 17 -50.99 -15.58 13.94
N LEU A 18 -50.68 -14.85 12.87
CA LEU A 18 -50.06 -13.53 12.80
C LEU A 18 -50.23 -12.66 14.05
N SER A 19 -49.10 -12.19 14.58
CA SER A 19 -49.05 -10.86 15.18
C SER A 19 -47.83 -10.14 14.64
N PHE A 20 -48.14 -9.13 13.83
CA PHE A 20 -47.32 -7.97 13.53
C PHE A 20 -46.42 -7.63 14.72
N THR A 21 -45.14 -7.92 14.61
CA THR A 21 -44.11 -7.17 15.32
C THR A 21 -43.03 -6.90 14.31
N ILE A 22 -43.15 -5.73 13.68
CA ILE A 22 -42.07 -5.02 13.03
C ILE A 22 -41.00 -4.86 14.12
N PHE A 23 -40.07 -5.81 14.18
CA PHE A 23 -38.88 -5.65 14.98
C PHE A 23 -38.00 -4.69 14.20
N LEU A 24 -37.91 -3.47 14.73
CA LEU A 24 -36.99 -2.42 14.32
C LEU A 24 -35.62 -3.04 14.02
N CYS A 25 -35.30 -3.25 12.73
CA CYS A 25 -33.92 -3.18 12.28
C CYS A 25 -33.57 -1.70 12.24
N THR A 26 -33.24 -1.17 13.42
CA THR A 26 -32.51 0.08 13.56
C THR A 26 -31.25 -0.01 12.69
N PHE A 27 -31.18 0.84 11.67
CA PHE A 27 -30.00 1.36 10.99
C PHE A 27 -28.67 0.69 11.37
N THR A 28 -28.43 -0.51 10.84
CA THR A 28 -27.06 -0.86 10.46
C THR A 28 -26.98 -0.45 9.00
N SER A 29 -26.23 0.62 8.75
CA SER A 29 -25.63 0.82 7.44
C SER A 29 -24.86 -0.47 7.15
N CYS A 30 -25.47 -1.40 6.42
CA CYS A 30 -24.67 -2.27 5.59
C CYS A 30 -24.08 -1.31 4.57
N GLU A 31 -22.90 -0.76 4.87
CA GLU A 31 -22.02 -0.39 3.78
C GLU A 31 -21.92 -1.68 2.96
N GLU A 32 -22.56 -1.70 1.79
CA GLU A 32 -22.15 -2.61 0.75
C GLU A 32 -20.66 -2.33 0.59
N GLU A 33 -19.81 -3.20 1.13
CA GLU A 33 -18.43 -3.29 0.66
C GLU A 33 -18.56 -3.50 -0.84
N GLU A 34 -18.36 -2.43 -1.62
CA GLU A 34 -18.15 -2.59 -3.05
C GLU A 34 -17.08 -3.67 -3.20
N PRO A 35 -17.32 -4.69 -4.04
CA PRO A 35 -16.36 -5.78 -4.18
C PRO A 35 -15.02 -5.16 -4.52
N GLN A 36 -14.07 -5.21 -3.58
CA GLN A 36 -12.73 -4.68 -3.81
C GLN A 36 -12.19 -5.42 -5.04
N GLY A 37 -11.90 -4.65 -6.10
CA GLY A 37 -11.30 -5.16 -7.32
C GLY A 37 -10.03 -5.94 -7.01
N PRO A 38 -9.55 -6.78 -7.95
CA PRO A 38 -8.34 -7.56 -7.71
C PRO A 38 -7.18 -6.62 -7.32
N SER A 39 -6.51 -6.91 -6.22
CA SER A 39 -5.32 -6.17 -5.77
C SER A 39 -4.05 -7.00 -5.94
N SER A 40 -2.93 -6.31 -6.14
CA SER A 40 -1.60 -6.91 -6.20
C SER A 40 -0.67 -6.25 -5.20
N SER A 41 0.41 -6.95 -4.86
CA SER A 41 1.49 -6.43 -4.02
C SER A 41 2.50 -5.66 -4.86
N TYR A 42 2.87 -4.45 -4.43
CA TYR A 42 3.81 -3.58 -5.12
C TYR A 42 4.94 -3.14 -4.18
N HIS A 43 6.15 -3.05 -4.73
CA HIS A 43 7.27 -2.35 -4.10
C HIS A 43 8.21 -1.81 -5.18
N VAL A 44 9.05 -0.85 -4.78
CA VAL A 44 10.00 -0.19 -5.67
C VAL A 44 11.40 -0.35 -5.12
N THR A 45 12.35 -0.73 -5.97
CA THR A 45 13.77 -0.78 -5.64
C THR A 45 14.51 0.35 -6.35
N TYR A 46 15.51 0.90 -5.68
CA TYR A 46 16.45 1.87 -6.22
C TYR A 46 17.85 1.30 -6.06
N THR A 47 18.67 1.37 -7.10
CA THR A 47 20.10 1.04 -7.02
C THR A 47 20.92 2.14 -7.67
N TRP A 48 22.13 2.37 -7.17
CA TRP A 48 23.05 3.36 -7.73
C TRP A 48 24.49 2.96 -7.44
N ASP A 49 25.39 3.36 -8.32
CA ASP A 49 26.82 3.20 -8.13
C ASP A 49 27.41 4.45 -7.47
N GLY A 50 28.34 4.27 -6.55
CA GLY A 50 29.00 5.34 -5.81
C GLY A 50 29.06 5.08 -4.31
N GLU A 51 30.06 5.67 -3.67
CA GLU A 51 30.04 5.83 -2.21
C GLU A 51 29.22 7.08 -1.92
N ALA A 52 28.23 7.02 -1.04
CA ALA A 52 27.47 8.21 -0.64
C ALA A 52 26.66 8.00 0.64
N ASP A 53 26.60 9.02 1.49
CA ASP A 53 25.46 9.13 2.39
C ASP A 53 24.26 9.61 1.58
N TYR A 54 23.07 9.08 1.89
CA TYR A 54 21.88 9.40 1.13
C TYR A 54 20.66 9.65 2.03
N ILE A 55 19.76 10.47 1.50
CA ILE A 55 18.40 10.65 1.99
C ILE A 55 17.47 10.37 0.82
N ILE A 56 16.62 9.35 0.96
CA ILE A 56 15.56 9.05 0.00
C ILE A 56 14.21 9.40 0.62
N THR A 57 13.46 10.22 -0.10
CA THR A 57 12.04 10.44 0.15
C THR A 57 11.27 9.80 -0.98
N TYR A 58 10.32 8.93 -0.67
CA TYR A 58 9.45 8.31 -1.66
C TYR A 58 7.99 8.54 -1.31
N TRP A 59 7.18 8.66 -2.35
CA TRP A 59 5.74 8.75 -2.29
C TRP A 59 5.15 7.71 -3.24
N LEU A 60 4.20 6.94 -2.74
CA LEU A 60 3.30 6.11 -3.53
C LEU A 60 1.93 6.79 -3.47
N GLN A 61 1.36 7.10 -4.62
CA GLN A 61 0.10 7.79 -4.73
C GLN A 61 -0.78 7.09 -5.77
N SER A 62 -2.05 6.94 -5.43
CA SER A 62 -3.13 6.61 -6.36
C SER A 62 -4.32 7.53 -6.07
N GLU A 63 -5.44 7.33 -6.75
CA GLU A 63 -6.69 8.04 -6.43
C GLU A 63 -7.19 7.73 -5.01
N GLU A 64 -6.90 6.54 -4.51
CA GLU A 64 -7.43 6.02 -3.24
C GLU A 64 -6.41 6.01 -2.10
N GLN A 65 -5.12 5.92 -2.41
CA GLN A 65 -4.07 5.71 -1.42
C GLN A 65 -2.92 6.71 -1.57
N GLN A 66 -2.42 7.19 -0.44
CA GLN A 66 -1.17 7.93 -0.37
C GLN A 66 -0.29 7.37 0.73
N HIS A 67 0.97 7.10 0.39
CA HIS A 67 1.98 6.64 1.31
C HIS A 67 3.26 7.44 1.09
N LEU A 68 3.79 8.03 2.17
CA LEU A 68 5.02 8.80 2.16
C LEU A 68 5.97 8.19 3.17
N SER A 69 7.23 7.97 2.79
CA SER A 69 8.26 7.73 3.79
C SER A 69 9.64 8.22 3.36
N LEU A 70 10.46 8.41 4.39
CA LEU A 70 11.82 8.90 4.30
C LEU A 70 12.76 7.85 4.89
N SER A 71 13.88 7.61 4.23
CA SER A 71 14.93 6.71 4.68
C SER A 71 16.30 7.36 4.46
N THR A 72 17.23 7.10 5.37
CA THR A 72 18.60 7.58 5.27
C THR A 72 19.56 6.41 5.39
N GLY A 73 20.74 6.53 4.80
CA GLY A 73 21.77 5.49 4.89
C GLY A 73 23.10 5.95 4.31
N SER A 74 24.04 5.02 4.25
CA SER A 74 25.33 5.22 3.61
C SER A 74 25.73 3.99 2.80
N ALA A 75 26.35 4.24 1.65
CA ALA A 75 26.87 3.23 0.74
C ALA A 75 28.37 3.45 0.54
N SER A 76 29.15 2.37 0.45
CA SER A 76 30.61 2.43 0.29
C SER A 76 31.10 1.97 -1.08
N SER A 77 30.22 1.74 -2.06
CA SER A 77 30.59 1.44 -3.46
C SER A 77 29.37 1.36 -4.36
N GLN A 78 28.31 0.71 -3.87
CA GLN A 78 27.00 0.62 -4.51
C GLN A 78 25.94 0.75 -3.41
N GLY A 79 24.92 1.56 -3.64
CA GLY A 79 23.80 1.71 -2.73
C GLY A 79 22.53 1.08 -3.30
N SER A 80 21.66 0.65 -2.40
CA SER A 80 20.34 0.14 -2.75
C SER A 80 19.31 0.50 -1.69
N TYR A 81 18.08 0.75 -2.11
CA TYR A 81 16.94 0.94 -1.23
C TYR A 81 15.72 0.21 -1.78
N THR A 82 14.94 -0.41 -0.91
CA THR A 82 13.66 -1.05 -1.25
C THR A 82 12.55 -0.42 -0.41
N SER A 83 11.48 0.02 -1.06
CA SER A 83 10.30 0.52 -0.36
C SER A 83 9.60 -0.60 0.42
N PRO A 84 8.77 -0.28 1.42
CA PRO A 84 7.78 -1.21 1.94
C PRO A 84 6.89 -1.76 0.83
N ILE A 85 6.37 -2.97 1.07
CA ILE A 85 5.37 -3.59 0.21
C ILE A 85 4.02 -2.97 0.53
N ILE A 86 3.31 -2.53 -0.50
CA ILE A 86 1.93 -2.06 -0.41
C ILE A 86 1.02 -2.99 -1.21
N ASN A 87 -0.25 -3.12 -0.79
CA ASN A 87 -1.28 -3.72 -1.63
C ASN A 87 -2.03 -2.59 -2.32
N HIS A 88 -2.15 -2.66 -3.64
CA HIS A 88 -2.78 -1.63 -4.46
C HIS A 88 -3.72 -2.27 -5.48
N SER A 89 -4.82 -1.58 -5.80
CA SER A 89 -5.82 -2.05 -6.77
C SER A 89 -5.20 -2.17 -8.16
N ASN A 90 -5.52 -3.25 -8.87
CA ASN A 90 -5.06 -3.44 -10.25
C ASN A 90 -5.85 -2.60 -11.26
N ASP A 91 -6.94 -1.96 -10.84
CA ASP A 91 -7.77 -1.13 -11.69
C ASP A 91 -7.34 0.34 -11.68
N LEU A 92 -6.32 0.70 -10.89
CA LEU A 92 -5.86 2.07 -10.69
C LEU A 92 -4.38 2.23 -11.03
N ASP A 93 -4.05 3.38 -11.62
CA ASP A 93 -2.67 3.79 -11.84
C ASP A 93 -1.91 3.88 -10.50
N LEU A 94 -0.67 3.37 -10.51
CA LEU A 94 0.27 3.55 -9.41
C LEU A 94 1.25 4.67 -9.77
N LEU A 95 1.15 5.80 -9.07
CA LEU A 95 2.08 6.91 -9.18
C LEU A 95 3.19 6.76 -8.14
N VAL A 96 4.41 6.54 -8.61
CA VAL A 96 5.63 6.57 -7.80
C VAL A 96 6.29 7.92 -7.97
N LYS A 97 6.55 8.62 -6.88
CA LYS A 97 7.37 9.83 -6.85
C LYS A 97 8.54 9.60 -5.91
N THR A 98 9.71 10.11 -6.26
CA THR A 98 10.93 9.91 -5.47
C THR A 98 11.87 11.09 -5.57
N ALA A 99 12.50 11.43 -4.46
CA ALA A 99 13.62 12.33 -4.41
C ALA A 99 14.77 11.67 -3.65
N ILE A 100 15.94 11.58 -4.26
CA ILE A 100 17.16 11.05 -3.63
C ILE A 100 18.19 12.17 -3.59
N GLN A 101 18.78 12.38 -2.41
CA GLN A 101 19.85 13.34 -2.18
C GLN A 101 21.10 12.56 -1.77
N PHE A 102 22.22 12.83 -2.43
CA PHE A 102 23.53 12.25 -2.12
C PHE A 102 24.46 13.30 -1.50
N SER A 103 25.27 12.91 -0.52
CA SER A 103 26.12 13.83 0.26
C SER A 103 27.38 14.29 -0.45
N ASN A 104 27.90 13.48 -1.37
CA ASN A 104 29.26 13.61 -1.93
C ASN A 104 29.31 13.48 -3.45
N ASP A 105 28.31 12.84 -4.09
CA ASP A 105 28.26 12.70 -5.53
C ASP A 105 27.59 13.90 -6.20
N ASN A 106 28.34 14.51 -7.12
CA ASN A 106 27.81 15.57 -7.95
C ASN A 106 26.61 15.06 -8.75
N CYS A 107 26.66 13.85 -9.32
CA CYS A 107 25.57 13.17 -10.00
C CYS A 107 25.76 11.64 -9.94
N ALA A 108 24.72 10.87 -9.66
CA ALA A 108 24.69 9.41 -9.66
C ALA A 108 23.64 8.90 -10.65
N ASN A 109 23.96 7.78 -11.32
CA ASN A 109 22.98 7.03 -12.09
C ASN A 109 22.18 6.16 -11.12
N VAL A 110 20.87 6.36 -11.09
CA VAL A 110 19.94 5.65 -10.24
C VAL A 110 19.01 4.82 -11.12
N GLU A 111 19.01 3.52 -10.92
CA GLU A 111 18.04 2.62 -11.50
C GLU A 111 16.87 2.43 -10.53
N MET A 112 15.65 2.71 -11.00
CA MET A 112 14.40 2.45 -10.30
C MET A 112 13.66 1.30 -10.98
N VAL A 113 13.23 0.31 -10.19
CA VAL A 113 12.43 -0.83 -10.67
C VAL A 113 11.17 -1.00 -9.83
N ILE A 114 10.01 -1.08 -10.48
CA ILE A 114 8.73 -1.42 -9.85
C ILE A 114 8.50 -2.92 -10.01
N TYR A 115 8.17 -3.58 -8.91
CA TYR A 115 7.75 -4.98 -8.89
C TYR A 115 6.27 -5.08 -8.53
N ARG A 116 5.53 -5.91 -9.27
CA ARG A 116 4.16 -6.36 -8.98
C ARG A 116 4.18 -7.86 -8.74
N ASP A 117 3.74 -8.31 -7.58
CA ASP A 117 3.72 -9.74 -7.21
C ASP A 117 5.07 -10.43 -7.44
N SER A 118 6.17 -9.73 -7.12
CA SER A 118 7.57 -10.13 -7.34
C SER A 118 8.04 -10.18 -8.79
N ALA A 119 7.22 -9.81 -9.77
CA ALA A 119 7.62 -9.64 -11.16
C ALA A 119 7.99 -8.18 -11.45
N GLU A 120 9.11 -7.95 -12.14
CA GLU A 120 9.45 -6.62 -12.65
C GLU A 120 8.42 -6.19 -13.69
N VAL A 121 7.84 -5.00 -13.51
CA VAL A 121 6.82 -4.44 -14.42
C VAL A 121 7.23 -3.11 -15.03
N LEU A 122 8.17 -2.38 -14.41
CA LEU A 122 8.69 -1.13 -14.95
C LEU A 122 10.11 -0.89 -14.45
N ARG A 123 11.01 -0.50 -15.36
CA ARG A 123 12.36 -0.03 -15.07
C ARG A 123 12.57 1.38 -15.62
N LYS A 124 13.23 2.24 -14.85
CA LYS A 124 13.58 3.62 -15.22
C LYS A 124 14.97 3.95 -14.72
N ASP A 125 15.77 4.54 -15.60
CA ASP A 125 17.08 5.07 -15.24
C ASP A 125 16.98 6.58 -15.08
N TYR A 126 17.56 7.09 -14.00
CA TYR A 126 17.59 8.50 -13.66
C TYR A 126 19.00 8.95 -13.38
N VAL A 127 19.27 10.22 -13.66
CA VAL A 127 20.42 10.92 -13.09
C VAL A 127 19.89 11.73 -11.91
N MET A 128 20.42 11.52 -10.72
CA MET A 128 20.07 12.26 -9.49
C MET A 128 21.35 12.71 -8.79
N GLY A 129 21.30 13.61 -7.81
CA GLY A 129 22.52 14.13 -7.21
C GLY A 129 22.27 15.09 -6.06
N ASN A 130 23.26 15.92 -5.75
CA ASN A 130 23.08 17.03 -4.82
C ASN A 130 22.04 18.04 -5.39
N PRO A 131 20.99 18.45 -4.63
CA PRO A 131 19.98 19.41 -5.09
C PRO A 131 20.55 20.78 -5.51
N ASP A 132 21.74 21.16 -5.04
CA ASP A 132 22.41 22.41 -5.43
C ASP A 132 23.14 22.29 -6.79
N ASN A 133 23.29 21.07 -7.33
CA ASN A 133 23.96 20.82 -8.61
C ASN A 133 22.97 20.75 -9.80
N GLN A 134 22.62 21.92 -10.33
CA GLN A 134 21.67 22.04 -11.45
C GLN A 134 22.01 21.21 -12.70
N ASN A 135 23.26 20.76 -12.87
CA ASN A 135 23.66 19.93 -14.02
C ASN A 135 23.03 18.52 -14.01
N CYS A 136 22.55 18.03 -12.86
CA CYS A 136 21.86 16.74 -12.77
C CYS A 136 20.61 16.73 -11.90
N THR A 137 20.32 17.84 -11.21
CA THR A 137 19.21 17.92 -10.25
C THR A 137 18.26 19.07 -10.51
N GLY A 138 18.18 19.58 -11.74
CA GLY A 138 17.25 20.66 -12.13
C GLY A 138 15.83 20.50 -11.58
N ASP A 139 15.39 19.25 -11.38
CA ASP A 139 14.50 18.86 -10.29
C ASP A 139 15.07 17.60 -9.65
N ASN A 140 15.30 17.52 -8.34
CA ASN A 140 15.75 16.28 -7.67
C ASN A 140 14.61 15.27 -7.46
N PHE A 141 13.50 15.50 -8.17
CA PHE A 141 12.26 14.78 -8.09
C PHE A 141 12.06 13.98 -9.37
N ARG A 142 11.74 12.70 -9.23
CA ARG A 142 11.37 11.81 -10.32
C ARG A 142 10.00 11.24 -10.07
N GLN A 143 9.26 11.08 -11.15
CA GLN A 143 7.92 10.51 -11.13
C GLN A 143 7.84 9.43 -12.20
N ALA A 144 7.17 8.34 -11.87
CA ALA A 144 6.78 7.30 -12.80
C ALA A 144 5.34 6.88 -12.51
N THR A 145 4.56 6.70 -13.57
CA THR A 145 3.24 6.09 -13.49
C THR A 145 3.33 4.69 -14.07
N TYR A 146 2.82 3.70 -13.35
CA TYR A 146 2.57 2.36 -13.87
C TYR A 146 1.07 2.14 -14.00
N THR A 147 0.64 1.76 -15.20
CA THR A 147 -0.74 1.34 -15.50
C THR A 147 -0.73 -0.18 -15.67
N PRO A 148 -1.42 -0.93 -14.78
CA PRO A 148 -1.43 -2.39 -14.76
C PRO A 148 -1.89 -3.11 -16.03
#